data_AF-A0A965LV32-F1
#
_entry.id   AF-A0A965LV32-F1
#
_cell.length_a   1.000
_cell.length_b   1.000
_cell.length_c   1.000
_cell.angle_alpha   90.00
_cell.angle_beta   90.00
_cell.angle_gamma   90.00
#
_symmetry.space_group_name_H-M   'P 1'
#
loop_
_entity.id
_entity.type
_entity.pdbx_description
1 polymer ?
#
loop_
_entity_poly.entity_id
_entity_poly.type
_entity_poly.pdbx_seq_one_letter_code
_entity_poly.pdbx_strand_id
1 'polypeptide(L)'
;MGGLAALALSSHPVAWAHHGWSSFNQDQPLYLEGFARQVRWRNPHAEFMLEPAPGIQLPPDLARRSVPAQSAPVDAAQLLARSSLPARQAARWEIELAPLFRMSQWQVPEIREGERVAVVGFGLREQGATPLLRAEFLFLQTRAFPMRSSPA
;
A
#
# COMPACT_ATOMS: atom_id res chain seq x y z
N MET A 1 -23.37 -15.50 48.10
CA MET A 1 -22.38 -14.48 47.69
C MET A 1 -21.79 -14.92 46.35
N GLY A 2 -22.45 -14.56 45.25
CA GLY A 2 -22.09 -14.97 43.90
C GLY A 2 -21.10 -13.98 43.28
N GLY A 3 -19.94 -14.46 42.84
CA GLY A 3 -18.95 -13.67 42.13
C GLY A 3 -19.28 -13.59 40.63
N LEU A 4 -19.42 -12.38 40.11
CA LEU A 4 -19.54 -12.11 38.69
C LEU A 4 -18.14 -12.14 38.05
N ALA A 5 -17.90 -13.13 37.21
CA ALA A 5 -16.73 -13.17 36.33
C ALA A 5 -16.98 -12.25 35.12
N ALA A 6 -16.21 -11.17 35.01
CA ALA A 6 -16.24 -10.29 33.85
C ALA A 6 -15.51 -10.97 32.68
N LEU A 7 -16.27 -11.39 31.65
CA LEU A 7 -15.70 -11.77 30.37
C LEU A 7 -15.15 -10.52 29.67
N ALA A 8 -13.83 -10.39 29.63
CA ALA A 8 -13.16 -9.42 28.77
C ALA A 8 -13.35 -9.86 27.30
N LEU A 9 -14.29 -9.25 26.59
CA LEU A 9 -14.38 -9.39 25.14
C LEU A 9 -13.12 -8.78 24.53
N SER A 10 -12.21 -9.65 24.12
CA SER A 10 -11.06 -9.28 23.31
C SER A 10 -11.59 -8.88 21.93
N SER A 11 -11.76 -7.59 21.68
CA SER A 11 -12.02 -7.05 20.35
C SER A 11 -10.83 -7.36 19.45
N HIS A 12 -10.90 -8.47 18.73
CA HIS A 12 -9.94 -8.76 17.68
C HIS A 12 -10.17 -7.70 16.60
N PRO A 13 -9.16 -6.92 16.20
CA PRO A 13 -9.32 -6.06 15.04
C PRO A 13 -9.73 -6.97 13.89
N VAL A 14 -10.88 -6.68 13.28
CA VAL A 14 -11.30 -7.35 12.05
C VAL A 14 -10.12 -7.23 11.11
N ALA A 15 -9.46 -8.34 10.83
CA ALA A 15 -8.32 -8.34 9.92
C ALA A 15 -8.85 -7.85 8.57
N TRP A 16 -8.51 -6.61 8.20
CA TRP A 16 -8.81 -6.01 6.90
C TRP A 16 -8.09 -6.70 5.73
N ALA A 17 -7.49 -7.87 5.97
CA ALA A 17 -6.83 -8.73 4.98
C ALA A 17 -7.79 -9.36 3.94
N HIS A 18 -9.11 -9.19 4.07
CA HIS A 18 -10.11 -9.85 3.20
C HIS A 18 -10.67 -8.98 2.07
N HIS A 19 -10.21 -7.74 1.91
CA HIS A 19 -10.58 -6.92 0.74
C HIS A 19 -9.83 -7.43 -0.48
N GLY A 20 -10.42 -8.40 -1.19
CA GLY A 20 -9.98 -8.77 -2.52
C GLY A 20 -9.87 -7.53 -3.42
N TRP A 21 -9.07 -7.61 -4.47
CA TRP A 21 -8.80 -6.49 -5.39
C TRP A 21 -10.06 -5.83 -5.99
N SER A 22 -11.23 -6.48 -5.93
CA SER A 22 -12.52 -5.94 -6.36
C SER A 22 -12.98 -4.71 -5.57
N SER A 23 -12.61 -4.60 -4.28
CA SER A 23 -12.94 -3.43 -3.43
C SER A 23 -12.20 -2.16 -3.85
N PHE A 24 -11.14 -2.28 -4.65
CA PHE A 24 -10.29 -1.17 -5.05
C PHE A 24 -10.60 -0.71 -6.48
N ASN A 25 -10.50 0.60 -6.69
CA ASN A 25 -10.70 1.20 -8.01
C ASN A 25 -9.46 1.03 -8.89
N GLN A 26 -9.35 -0.12 -9.54
CA GLN A 26 -8.21 -0.45 -10.41
C GLN A 26 -8.13 0.39 -11.70
N ASP A 27 -9.17 1.16 -12.00
CA ASP A 27 -9.20 2.03 -13.17
C ASP A 27 -8.47 3.37 -12.91
N GLN A 28 -8.26 3.71 -11.64
CA GLN A 28 -7.65 4.98 -11.22
C GLN A 28 -6.44 4.73 -10.30
N PRO A 29 -5.26 4.41 -10.85
CA PRO A 29 -4.05 4.30 -10.05
C PRO A 29 -3.69 5.65 -9.44
N LEU A 30 -3.28 5.62 -8.17
CA LEU A 30 -2.88 6.76 -7.37
C LEU A 30 -1.39 6.69 -7.06
N TYR A 31 -0.73 7.84 -7.14
CA TYR A 31 0.63 8.04 -6.63
C TYR A 31 0.58 8.71 -5.25
N LEU A 32 1.24 8.10 -4.28
CA LEU A 32 1.51 8.69 -2.97
C LEU A 32 3.01 8.65 -2.70
N GLU A 33 3.50 9.65 -2.00
CA GLU A 33 4.87 9.74 -1.55
C GLU A 33 4.92 10.52 -0.24
N GLY A 34 5.75 10.07 0.68
CA GLY A 34 5.83 10.67 2.00
C GLY A 34 6.69 9.85 2.93
N PHE A 35 6.34 9.89 4.21
CA PHE A 35 7.10 9.25 5.28
C PHE A 35 6.29 8.11 5.91
N ALA A 36 6.93 6.96 6.07
CA ALA A 36 6.32 5.83 6.74
C ALA A 36 6.22 6.06 8.26
N ARG A 37 5.07 5.73 8.84
CA ARG A 37 4.73 5.81 10.26
C ARG A 37 4.01 4.52 10.65
N GLN A 38 4.09 4.12 11.93
CA GLN A 38 3.31 2.98 12.44
C GLN A 38 3.50 1.72 11.58
N VAL A 39 4.74 1.40 11.24
CA VAL A 39 5.06 0.25 10.39
C VAL A 39 4.74 -1.04 11.14
N ARG A 40 3.96 -1.93 10.51
CA ARG A 40 3.62 -3.26 11.02
C ARG A 40 4.11 -4.29 10.01
N TRP A 41 5.30 -4.84 10.23
CA TRP A 41 5.92 -5.84 9.36
C TRP A 41 5.60 -7.27 9.83
N ARG A 42 4.34 -7.69 9.66
CA ARG A 42 3.85 -8.99 10.16
C ARG A 42 2.88 -9.67 9.20
N ASN A 43 2.54 -10.91 9.49
CA ASN A 43 1.52 -11.67 8.76
C ASN A 43 0.11 -11.17 9.15
N PRO A 44 -0.88 -11.10 8.23
CA PRO A 44 -0.88 -11.57 6.83
C PRO A 44 -0.27 -10.61 5.81
N HIS A 45 -0.41 -9.30 6.02
CA HIS A 45 0.15 -8.27 5.16
C HIS A 45 1.00 -7.33 6.01
N ALA A 46 2.11 -6.85 5.42
CA ALA A 46 2.77 -5.69 5.99
C ALA A 46 1.96 -4.44 5.62
N GLU A 47 1.90 -3.51 6.55
CA GLU A 47 1.20 -2.24 6.37
C GLU A 47 1.94 -1.13 7.11
N PHE A 48 1.68 0.10 6.70
CA PHE A 48 2.15 1.29 7.40
C PHE A 48 1.23 2.47 7.11
N MET A 49 1.27 3.47 7.98
CA MET A 49 0.65 4.76 7.70
C MET A 49 1.63 5.63 6.93
N LEU A 50 1.26 6.05 5.73
CA LEU A 50 1.97 7.06 4.95
C LEU A 50 1.46 8.44 5.33
N GLU A 51 2.37 9.29 5.80
CA GLU A 51 2.14 10.73 5.94
C GLU A 51 2.63 11.42 4.66
N PRO A 52 1.74 11.96 3.80
CA PRO A 52 2.14 12.52 2.52
C PRO A 52 3.14 13.67 2.68
N ALA A 53 4.13 13.72 1.79
CA ALA A 53 5.05 14.84 1.75
C ALA A 53 4.29 16.16 1.46
N PRO A 54 4.58 17.26 2.16
CA PRO A 54 3.99 18.55 1.86
C PRO A 54 4.23 18.96 0.41
N GLY A 55 3.18 19.35 -0.30
CA GLY A 55 3.28 19.78 -1.69
C GLY A 55 3.70 18.67 -2.67
N ILE A 56 3.43 17.40 -2.35
CA ILE A 56 3.66 16.28 -3.26
C ILE A 56 3.16 16.58 -4.68
N GLN A 57 4.01 16.29 -5.66
CA GLN A 57 3.72 16.38 -7.08
C GLN A 57 3.89 15.01 -7.73
N LEU A 58 3.24 14.81 -8.88
CA LEU A 58 3.48 13.62 -9.69
C LEU A 58 4.91 13.72 -10.28
N PRO A 59 5.79 12.74 -10.07
CA PRO A 59 7.13 12.80 -10.62
C PRO A 59 7.10 12.79 -12.15
N PRO A 60 7.84 13.68 -12.85
CA PRO A 60 7.82 13.77 -14.30
C PRO A 60 8.45 12.54 -14.99
N ASP A 61 9.19 11.73 -14.24
CA ASP A 61 9.79 10.47 -14.67
C ASP A 61 8.92 9.24 -14.37
N LEU A 62 7.80 9.37 -13.66
CA LEU A 62 7.03 8.24 -13.12
C LEU A 62 6.68 7.20 -14.21
N ALA A 63 6.16 7.66 -15.34
CA ALA A 63 5.77 6.80 -16.47
C ALA A 63 6.93 6.01 -17.09
N ARG A 64 8.19 6.41 -16.82
CA ARG A 64 9.41 5.82 -17.37
C ARG A 64 10.20 5.02 -16.34
N ARG A 65 9.71 4.92 -15.09
CA ARG A 65 10.40 4.15 -14.06
C ARG A 65 10.41 2.67 -14.44
N SER A 66 11.58 2.06 -14.34
CA SER A 66 11.73 0.63 -14.59
C SER A 66 11.08 -0.16 -13.46
N VAL A 67 10.27 -1.14 -13.82
CA VAL A 67 9.66 -2.11 -12.91
C VAL A 67 10.15 -3.49 -13.34
N PRO A 68 10.63 -4.34 -12.39
CA PRO A 68 11.14 -5.66 -12.74
C PRO A 68 10.05 -6.56 -13.34
N ALA A 69 10.48 -7.53 -14.15
CA ALA A 69 9.59 -8.46 -14.82
C ALA A 69 8.76 -9.30 -13.82
N GLN A 70 7.47 -9.44 -14.11
CA GLN A 70 6.49 -10.13 -13.27
C GLN A 70 5.98 -11.38 -13.98
N SER A 71 5.60 -12.40 -13.23
CA SER A 71 5.00 -13.62 -13.80
C SER A 71 3.62 -13.36 -14.41
N ALA A 72 2.88 -12.37 -13.87
CA ALA A 72 1.66 -11.88 -14.48
C ALA A 72 1.96 -10.81 -15.54
N PRO A 73 1.18 -10.74 -16.63
CA PRO A 73 1.38 -9.78 -17.72
C PRO A 73 0.87 -8.38 -17.33
N VAL A 74 1.55 -7.72 -16.38
CA VAL A 74 1.22 -6.37 -15.93
C VAL A 74 1.90 -5.35 -16.84
N ASP A 75 1.11 -4.53 -17.52
CA ASP A 75 1.61 -3.35 -18.25
C ASP A 75 1.94 -2.23 -17.25
N ALA A 76 3.11 -2.35 -16.62
CA ALA A 76 3.56 -1.42 -15.60
C ALA A 76 3.73 0.00 -16.17
N ALA A 77 4.23 0.14 -17.41
CA ALA A 77 4.42 1.44 -18.04
C ALA A 77 3.09 2.19 -18.21
N GLN A 78 2.06 1.52 -18.72
CA GLN A 78 0.73 2.12 -18.87
C GLN A 78 0.11 2.47 -17.52
N LEU A 79 0.27 1.63 -16.49
CA LEU A 79 -0.25 1.89 -15.15
C LEU A 79 0.41 3.11 -14.51
N LEU A 80 1.74 3.22 -14.61
CA LEU A 80 2.49 4.37 -14.12
C LEU A 80 2.12 5.66 -14.88
N ALA A 81 1.93 5.58 -16.20
CA ALA A 81 1.52 6.72 -17.02
C ALA A 81 0.12 7.24 -16.67
N ARG A 82 -0.80 6.36 -16.24
CA ARG A 82 -2.16 6.72 -15.81
C ARG A 82 -2.25 7.18 -14.35
N SER A 83 -1.17 7.07 -13.60
CA SER A 83 -1.18 7.39 -12.17
C SER A 83 -1.41 8.87 -11.94
N SER A 84 -2.22 9.20 -10.94
CA SER A 84 -2.58 10.57 -10.57
C SER A 84 -2.41 10.79 -9.06
N LEU A 85 -2.37 12.05 -8.62
CA LEU A 85 -2.47 12.33 -7.18
C LEU A 85 -3.90 12.06 -6.69
N PRO A 86 -4.10 11.68 -5.42
CA PRO A 86 -5.43 11.54 -4.87
C PRO A 86 -6.20 12.86 -4.95
N ALA A 87 -7.45 12.79 -5.41
CA ALA A 87 -8.33 13.97 -5.49
C ALA A 87 -8.64 14.56 -4.09
N ARG A 88 -8.70 13.70 -3.06
CA ARG A 88 -8.83 14.13 -1.68
C ARG A 88 -7.47 14.27 -1.02
N GLN A 89 -7.30 15.31 -0.22
CA GLN A 89 -6.17 15.42 0.68
C GLN A 89 -6.53 14.72 2.00
N ALA A 90 -5.66 13.82 2.45
CA ALA A 90 -5.76 13.18 3.74
C ALA A 90 -4.43 13.34 4.47
N ALA A 91 -4.48 13.61 5.77
CA ALA A 91 -3.27 13.79 6.58
C ALA A 91 -2.43 12.50 6.62
N ARG A 92 -3.08 11.34 6.57
CA ARG A 92 -2.43 10.03 6.49
C ARG A 92 -3.23 9.09 5.60
N TRP A 93 -2.51 8.18 4.95
CA TRP A 93 -3.04 7.04 4.22
C TRP A 93 -2.54 5.76 4.85
N GLU A 94 -3.41 4.78 5.04
CA GLU A 94 -2.98 3.42 5.33
C GLU A 94 -2.57 2.77 4.02
N ILE A 95 -1.36 2.19 4.01
CA ILE A 95 -0.81 1.50 2.85
C ILE A 95 -0.76 0.01 3.17
N GLU A 96 -1.54 -0.77 2.43
CA GLU A 96 -1.49 -2.23 2.47
C GLU A 96 -0.48 -2.73 1.43
N LEU A 97 0.57 -3.41 1.89
CA LEU A 97 1.55 -4.05 1.02
C LEU A 97 1.14 -5.49 0.67
N ALA A 98 1.98 -6.16 -0.11
CA ALA A 98 1.84 -7.57 -0.39
C ALA A 98 1.94 -8.43 0.89
N PRO A 99 1.42 -9.68 0.88
CA PRO A 99 1.71 -10.63 1.94
C PRO A 99 3.23 -10.83 2.11
N LEU A 100 3.68 -11.11 3.34
CA LEU A 100 5.11 -11.26 3.64
C LEU A 100 5.82 -12.26 2.71
N PHE A 101 5.16 -13.35 2.32
CA PHE A 101 5.71 -14.32 1.38
C PHE A 101 6.07 -13.67 0.04
N ARG A 102 5.20 -12.82 -0.53
CA ARG A 102 5.46 -12.13 -1.79
C ARG A 102 6.55 -11.07 -1.62
N MET A 103 6.54 -10.34 -0.52
CA MET A 103 7.63 -9.38 -0.23
C MET A 103 8.98 -10.09 -0.10
N SER A 104 9.01 -11.31 0.46
CA SER A 104 10.22 -12.13 0.52
C SER A 104 10.69 -12.57 -0.86
N GLN A 105 9.78 -12.94 -1.77
CA GLN A 105 10.14 -13.30 -3.16
C GLN A 105 10.79 -12.11 -3.89
N TRP A 106 10.31 -10.90 -3.62
CA TRP A 106 10.87 -9.66 -4.16
C TRP A 106 12.06 -9.09 -3.37
N GLN A 107 12.43 -9.75 -2.26
CA GLN A 107 13.48 -9.29 -1.36
C GLN A 107 13.28 -7.83 -0.92
N VAL A 108 12.02 -7.46 -0.64
CA VAL A 108 11.67 -6.12 -0.17
C VAL A 108 12.32 -5.92 1.20
N PRO A 109 13.17 -4.89 1.38
CA PRO A 109 13.70 -4.58 2.70
C PRO A 109 12.56 -4.08 3.60
N GLU A 110 12.66 -4.37 4.90
CA GLU A 110 11.72 -3.83 5.87
C GLU A 110 11.82 -2.30 5.91
N ILE A 111 10.66 -1.64 5.77
CA ILE A 111 10.53 -0.18 5.83
C ILE A 111 10.69 0.24 7.29
N ARG A 112 11.46 1.30 7.54
CA ARG A 112 11.62 1.85 8.89
C ARG A 112 10.71 3.05 9.12
N GLU A 113 10.37 3.31 10.39
CA GLU A 113 9.67 4.55 10.71
C GLU A 113 10.49 5.78 10.30
N GLY A 114 9.82 6.75 9.68
CA GLY A 114 10.44 7.96 9.14
C GLY A 114 11.11 7.76 7.77
N GLU A 115 11.16 6.56 7.23
CA GLU A 115 11.70 6.31 5.89
C GLU A 115 10.82 6.98 4.82
N ARG A 116 11.47 7.60 3.83
CA ARG A 116 10.76 8.16 2.69
C ARG A 116 10.43 7.05 1.71
N VAL A 117 9.15 6.95 1.36
CA VAL A 117 8.61 5.90 0.50
C VAL A 117 7.67 6.52 -0.53
N ALA A 118 7.63 5.93 -1.72
CA ALA A 118 6.61 6.22 -2.71
C ALA A 118 5.88 4.93 -3.09
N VAL A 119 4.60 5.06 -3.43
CA VAL A 119 3.74 3.94 -3.77
C VAL A 119 2.82 4.35 -4.92
N VAL A 120 2.67 3.44 -5.87
CA VAL A 120 1.56 3.46 -6.80
C VAL A 120 0.62 2.32 -6.44
N GLY A 121 -0.66 2.61 -6.33
CA GLY A 121 -1.66 1.61 -6.03
C GLY A 121 -3.06 2.15 -6.17
N PHE A 122 -4.01 1.52 -5.51
CA PHE A 122 -5.43 1.80 -5.73
C PHE A 122 -6.14 2.07 -4.41
N GLY A 123 -6.95 3.13 -4.40
CA GLY A 123 -7.87 3.42 -3.30
C GLY A 123 -9.13 2.58 -3.38
N LEU A 124 -9.92 2.58 -2.30
CA LEU A 124 -11.26 1.98 -2.27
C LEU A 124 -12.19 2.62 -3.32
N ARG A 125 -13.12 1.84 -3.88
CA ARG A 125 -14.15 2.35 -4.81
C ARG A 125 -15.16 3.26 -4.14
N GLU A 126 -15.47 2.98 -2.87
CA GLU A 126 -16.44 3.74 -2.10
C GLU A 126 -15.94 5.16 -1.78
N GLN A 127 -16.75 6.16 -2.13
CA GLN A 127 -16.44 7.55 -1.85
C GLN A 127 -16.58 7.84 -0.35
N GLY A 128 -15.65 8.61 0.23
CA GLY A 128 -15.66 8.96 1.66
C GLY A 128 -15.13 7.87 2.60
N ALA A 129 -14.86 6.66 2.10
CA ALA A 129 -14.26 5.57 2.87
C ALA A 129 -12.87 5.94 3.42
N THR A 130 -12.34 5.16 4.37
CA THR A 130 -11.01 5.35 4.96
C THR A 130 -9.92 5.57 3.89
N PRO A 131 -8.92 6.45 4.12
CA PRO A 131 -7.72 6.61 3.29
C PRO A 131 -6.83 5.37 3.19
N LEU A 132 -7.37 4.28 2.65
CA LEU A 132 -6.65 3.03 2.39
C LEU A 132 -6.20 2.99 0.93
N LEU A 133 -4.94 2.62 0.72
CA LEU A 133 -4.37 2.31 -0.58
C LEU A 133 -3.75 0.92 -0.54
N ARG A 134 -4.16 0.05 -1.46
CA ARG A 134 -3.49 -1.23 -1.71
C ARG A 134 -2.41 -1.04 -2.76
N ALA A 135 -1.17 -1.33 -2.39
CA ALA A 135 -0.02 -1.09 -3.23
C ALA A 135 0.00 -2.03 -4.45
N GLU A 136 0.23 -1.46 -5.63
CA GLU A 136 0.61 -2.21 -6.83
C GLU A 136 2.13 -2.24 -6.99
N PHE A 137 2.76 -1.08 -6.79
CA PHE A 137 4.20 -0.87 -6.84
C PHE A 137 4.63 -0.08 -5.61
N LEU A 138 5.60 -0.62 -4.87
CA LEU A 138 6.33 0.11 -3.84
C LEU A 138 7.65 0.60 -4.43
N PHE A 139 8.02 1.84 -4.16
CA PHE A 139 9.30 2.42 -4.56
C PHE A 139 10.09 2.78 -3.30
N LEU A 140 11.27 2.17 -3.16
CA LEU A 140 12.23 2.51 -2.13
C LEU A 140 13.53 2.92 -2.81
N GLN A 141 14.00 4.13 -2.52
CA GLN A 141 15.16 4.72 -3.17
C GLN A 141 14.99 4.71 -4.71
N THR A 142 15.82 3.95 -5.42
CA THR A 142 15.79 3.81 -6.89
C THR A 142 15.15 2.50 -7.35
N ARG A 143 14.67 1.65 -6.43
CA ARG A 143 14.11 0.32 -6.75
C ARG A 143 12.60 0.32 -6.69
N ALA A 144 11.99 -0.34 -7.67
CA ALA A 144 10.57 -0.64 -7.71
C ALA A 144 10.34 -2.10 -7.32
N PHE A 145 9.31 -2.34 -6.50
CA PHE A 145 8.91 -3.66 -6.03
C PHE A 145 7.44 -3.89 -6.37
N PRO A 146 7.13 -4.85 -7.25
CA PRO A 146 5.75 -5.26 -7.49
C PRO A 146 5.12 -5.93 -6.29
N MET A 147 3.87 -5.58 -5.99
CA MET A 147 3.15 -6.03 -4.79
C MET A 147 2.04 -7.03 -5.13
N ARG A 148 1.59 -7.10 -6.37
CA ARG A 148 0.53 -8.02 -6.80
C ARG A 148 1.07 -9.34 -7.34
N SER A 149 2.04 -9.30 -8.24
CA SER A 149 2.59 -10.48 -8.90
C SER A 149 3.89 -10.95 -8.25
N SER A 150 4.30 -12.18 -8.53
CA SER A 150 5.64 -12.68 -8.19
C SER A 150 6.67 -12.24 -9.25
N PRO A 151 7.97 -12.37 -8.97
CA PRO A 151 8.99 -12.31 -10.01
C PRO A 151 8.68 -13.29 -11.16
N ALA A 152 9.09 -12.91 -12.38
CA ALA A 152 9.07 -13.78 -13.56
C ALA A 152 10.14 -14.87 -13.50
#